data_AF-W1XB76-F1
#
_entry.id   AF-W1XB76-F1
#
_cell.length_a   1.000
_cell.length_b   1.000
_cell.length_c   1.000
_cell.angle_alpha   90.00
_cell.angle_beta   90.00
_cell.angle_gamma   90.00
#
_symmetry.space_group_name_H-M   'P 1'
#
loop_
_entity.id
_entity.type
_entity.pdbx_description
1 polymer ?
#
loop_
_entity_poly.entity_id
_entity_poly.type
_entity_poly.pdbx_seq_one_letter_code
_entity_poly.pdbx_strand_id
1 'polypeptide(L)'
;ELTDASAERSAAGCTIKLNKEPIIEYLNSNIVLLKWMIAEGYGDHRTLERRIQGMEKWLANPELLEADADAEYAAVIDIDLADIKEPILCAPNDPDDARPLSAVQGEKIDEVFIGSCMTNIGHFRAAGKLLDAHKGQLPTRLWVAPPTRMDAAQLTEEGYYSVFGK
;
A
#
# COMPACT_ATOMS: atom_id res chain seq x y z
N GLU A 1 -0.51 -4.02 -1.12
CA GLU A 1 -0.12 -3.91 -2.54
C GLU A 1 -0.28 -5.26 -3.24
N LEU A 2 0.67 -6.21 -3.15
CA LEU A 2 0.58 -7.47 -3.90
C LEU A 2 -0.70 -8.29 -3.63
N THR A 3 -1.09 -8.44 -2.37
CA THR A 3 -2.30 -9.20 -2.00
C THR A 3 -3.59 -8.51 -2.44
N ASP A 4 -3.61 -7.18 -2.53
CA ASP A 4 -4.78 -6.40 -2.95
C ASP A 4 -5.02 -6.60 -4.44
N ALA A 5 -3.95 -6.47 -5.25
CA ALA A 5 -3.97 -6.68 -6.71
C ALA A 5 -4.29 -8.13 -7.15
N SER A 6 -4.37 -9.09 -6.21
CA SER A 6 -4.82 -10.44 -6.51
C SER A 6 -6.31 -10.48 -6.93
N ALA A 7 -7.09 -9.47 -6.53
CA ALA A 7 -8.48 -9.32 -6.93
C ALA A 7 -8.61 -9.21 -8.46
N GLU A 8 -7.76 -8.41 -9.11
CA GLU A 8 -7.74 -8.25 -10.56
C GLU A 8 -7.36 -9.55 -11.28
N ARG A 9 -6.68 -10.48 -10.62
CA ARG A 9 -6.35 -11.81 -11.15
C ARG A 9 -7.50 -12.81 -11.07
N SER A 10 -8.68 -12.36 -10.63
CA SER A 10 -9.83 -13.24 -10.34
C SER A 10 -9.47 -14.36 -9.37
N ALA A 11 -8.49 -14.13 -8.49
CA ALA A 11 -8.08 -15.10 -7.49
C ALA A 11 -9.15 -15.19 -6.39
N ALA A 12 -9.42 -16.41 -5.89
CA ALA A 12 -10.34 -16.60 -4.76
C ALA A 12 -9.77 -16.06 -3.43
N GLY A 13 -8.44 -15.91 -3.36
CA GLY A 13 -7.71 -15.40 -2.20
C GLY A 13 -6.22 -15.37 -2.50
N CYS A 14 -5.44 -14.77 -1.59
CA CYS A 14 -4.00 -14.62 -1.73
C CYS A 14 -3.31 -14.82 -0.38
N THR A 15 -2.07 -15.32 -0.42
CA THR A 15 -1.16 -15.38 0.73
C THR A 15 0.21 -14.88 0.30
N ILE A 16 0.97 -14.34 1.25
CA ILE A 16 2.35 -13.89 1.03
C ILE A 16 3.20 -14.34 2.21
N LYS A 17 4.32 -15.01 1.92
CA LYS A 17 5.28 -15.40 2.94
C LYS A 17 6.09 -14.17 3.36
N LEU A 18 6.05 -13.85 4.65
CA LEU A 18 6.82 -12.77 5.26
C LEU A 18 7.63 -13.32 6.43
N ASN A 19 8.75 -12.66 6.73
CA ASN A 19 9.42 -12.89 8.00
C ASN A 19 8.61 -12.24 9.14
N LYS A 20 8.94 -12.61 10.38
CA LYS A 20 8.21 -12.14 11.57
C LYS A 20 8.49 -10.68 11.92
N GLU A 21 9.66 -10.15 11.57
CA GLU A 21 10.11 -8.82 12.01
C GLU A 21 9.17 -7.70 11.52
N PRO A 22 8.77 -7.62 10.23
CA PRO A 22 7.81 -6.62 9.77
C PRO A 22 6.42 -6.77 10.42
N ILE A 23 6.01 -8.01 10.73
CA ILE A 23 4.71 -8.28 11.37
C ILE A 23 4.72 -7.78 12.81
N ILE A 24 5.82 -8.03 13.53
CA ILE A 24 6.02 -7.53 14.90
C ILE A 24 5.98 -6.00 14.92
N GLU A 25 6.69 -5.33 14.01
CA GLU A 25 6.66 -3.88 13.87
C GLU A 25 5.23 -3.37 13.66
N TYR A 26 4.50 -3.98 12.72
CA TYR A 26 3.14 -3.59 12.37
C TYR A 26 2.16 -3.77 13.54
N LEU A 27 2.21 -4.92 14.24
CA LEU A 27 1.32 -5.18 15.38
C LEU A 27 1.58 -4.24 16.56
N ASN A 28 2.84 -3.91 16.84
CA ASN A 28 3.16 -2.92 17.88
C ASN A 28 2.52 -1.56 17.58
N SER A 29 2.61 -1.09 16.33
CA SER A 29 1.95 0.14 15.90
C SER A 29 0.42 0.05 15.99
N ASN A 30 -0.16 -1.06 15.54
CA ASN A 30 -1.61 -1.28 15.55
C ASN A 30 -2.20 -1.31 16.97
N ILE A 31 -1.50 -1.89 17.94
CA ILE A 31 -1.96 -1.92 19.34
C ILE A 31 -2.10 -0.49 19.87
N VAL A 32 -1.14 0.40 19.59
CA VAL A 32 -1.21 1.81 19.99
C VAL A 32 -2.39 2.50 19.33
N LEU A 33 -2.60 2.27 18.03
CA LEU A 33 -3.73 2.82 17.29
C LEU A 33 -5.09 2.38 17.87
N LEU A 34 -5.26 1.09 18.15
CA LEU A 34 -6.51 0.55 18.71
C LEU A 34 -6.79 1.09 20.12
N LYS A 35 -5.75 1.25 20.95
CA LYS A 35 -5.87 1.89 22.27
C LYS A 35 -6.29 3.35 22.16
N TRP A 36 -5.75 4.08 21.18
CA TRP A 36 -6.19 5.44 20.89
C TRP A 36 -7.62 5.50 20.37
N MET A 37 -8.04 4.58 19.49
CA MET A 37 -9.43 4.52 19.01
C MET A 37 -10.42 4.33 20.17
N ILE A 38 -10.07 3.49 21.16
CA ILE A 38 -10.83 3.36 22.40
C ILE A 38 -10.94 4.70 23.13
N ALA A 39 -9.83 5.42 23.30
CA ALA A 39 -9.80 6.72 23.98
C ALA A 39 -10.65 7.78 23.23
N GLU A 40 -10.71 7.71 21.92
CA GLU A 40 -11.54 8.57 21.06
C GLU A 40 -13.01 8.12 20.98
N GLY A 41 -13.42 7.09 21.72
CA GLY A 41 -14.82 6.65 21.81
C GLY A 41 -15.33 5.85 20.60
N TYR A 42 -14.44 5.18 19.87
CA TYR A 42 -14.83 4.38 18.71
C TYR A 42 -15.54 3.07 19.11
N GLY A 43 -16.76 2.89 18.62
CA GLY A 43 -17.44 1.58 18.51
C GLY A 43 -17.51 0.75 19.80
N ASP A 44 -17.50 -0.58 19.62
CA ASP A 44 -17.58 -1.54 20.74
C ASP A 44 -16.22 -1.71 21.43
N HIS A 45 -16.09 -1.10 22.61
CA HIS A 45 -14.90 -1.13 23.44
C HIS A 45 -14.36 -2.55 23.70
N ARG A 46 -15.25 -3.48 24.06
CA ARG A 46 -14.88 -4.85 24.44
C ARG A 46 -14.31 -5.62 23.26
N THR A 47 -14.74 -5.30 22.05
CA THR A 47 -14.26 -5.93 20.82
C THR A 47 -12.86 -5.44 20.47
N LEU A 48 -12.60 -4.13 20.57
CA LEU A 48 -11.27 -3.56 20.37
C LEU A 48 -10.27 -4.08 21.41
N GLU A 49 -10.66 -4.10 22.68
CA GLU A 49 -9.84 -4.60 23.78
C GLU A 49 -9.45 -6.08 23.59
N ARG A 50 -10.41 -6.92 23.18
CA ARG A 50 -10.16 -8.34 22.90
C ARG A 50 -9.18 -8.53 21.74
N ARG A 51 -9.27 -7.68 20.70
CA ARG A 51 -8.33 -7.72 19.57
C ARG A 51 -6.92 -7.33 20.01
N ILE A 52 -6.78 -6.28 20.83
CA ILE A 52 -5.51 -5.84 21.41
C ILE A 52 -4.85 -6.99 22.18
N GLN A 53 -5.58 -7.63 23.08
CA GLN A 53 -5.07 -8.77 23.86
C GLN A 53 -4.62 -9.94 22.97
N GLY A 54 -5.35 -10.20 21.87
CA GLY A 54 -4.94 -11.20 20.89
C GLY A 54 -3.61 -10.87 20.19
N MET A 55 -3.40 -9.59 19.84
CA MET A 55 -2.14 -9.12 19.25
C MET A 55 -0.99 -9.21 20.25
N GLU A 56 -1.19 -8.74 21.50
CA GLU A 56 -0.20 -8.81 22.58
C GLU A 56 0.18 -10.27 22.89
N LYS A 57 -0.79 -11.19 22.87
CA LYS A 57 -0.54 -12.62 23.05
C LYS A 57 0.34 -13.21 21.93
N TRP A 58 0.08 -12.86 20.67
CA TRP A 58 0.93 -13.31 19.57
C TRP A 58 2.34 -12.71 19.67
N LEU A 59 2.48 -11.42 20.04
CA LEU A 59 3.78 -10.79 20.24
C LEU A 59 4.62 -11.44 21.35
N ALA A 60 3.98 -12.02 22.37
CA ALA A 60 4.67 -12.74 23.44
C ALA A 60 5.25 -14.10 22.98
N ASN A 61 4.71 -14.69 21.91
CA ASN A 61 5.21 -15.92 21.30
C ASN A 61 4.96 -15.90 19.78
N PRO A 62 5.81 -15.19 19.00
CA PRO A 62 5.54 -14.90 17.59
C PRO A 62 5.82 -16.13 16.71
N GLU A 63 4.78 -16.93 16.52
CA GLU A 63 4.79 -18.09 15.64
C GLU A 63 4.12 -17.77 14.29
N LEU A 64 4.77 -18.20 13.21
CA LEU A 64 4.25 -18.13 11.85
C LEU A 64 4.19 -19.54 11.27
N LEU A 65 3.13 -19.81 10.51
CA LEU A 65 3.06 -21.01 9.68
C LEU A 65 3.99 -20.85 8.48
N GLU A 66 4.51 -21.97 7.99
CA GLU A 66 5.33 -22.05 6.79
C GLU A 66 4.76 -23.14 5.88
N ALA A 67 4.86 -22.95 4.57
CA ALA A 67 4.50 -23.99 3.62
C ALA A 67 5.50 -25.15 3.72
N ASP A 68 5.00 -26.38 3.68
CA ASP A 68 5.85 -27.56 3.63
C ASP A 68 6.68 -27.56 2.34
N ALA A 69 7.88 -28.13 2.41
CA ALA A 69 8.82 -28.15 1.28
C ALA A 69 8.31 -28.95 0.07
N ASP A 70 7.34 -29.83 0.28
CA ASP A 70 6.70 -30.71 -0.71
C ASP A 70 5.26 -30.30 -1.02
N ALA A 71 4.85 -29.07 -0.69
CA ALA A 71 3.55 -28.55 -1.05
C ALA A 71 3.33 -28.60 -2.58
N GLU A 72 2.18 -29.12 -3.01
CA GLU A 72 1.81 -29.21 -4.43
C GLU A 72 1.08 -27.96 -4.90
N TYR A 73 1.47 -27.45 -6.07
CA TYR A 73 0.86 -26.29 -6.72
C TYR A 73 0.36 -26.66 -8.11
N ALA A 74 -0.81 -26.15 -8.51
CA ALA A 74 -1.35 -26.38 -9.85
C ALA A 74 -0.45 -25.77 -10.95
N ALA A 75 0.24 -24.66 -10.63
CA ALA A 75 1.25 -24.04 -11.46
C ALA A 75 2.23 -23.25 -10.58
N VAL A 76 3.47 -23.13 -11.02
CA VAL A 76 4.50 -22.27 -10.41
C VAL A 76 5.01 -21.32 -11.49
N ILE A 77 5.08 -20.03 -11.16
CA ILE A 77 5.58 -18.99 -12.04
C ILE A 77 6.72 -18.28 -11.30
N ASP A 78 7.94 -18.50 -11.78
CA ASP A 78 9.13 -17.82 -11.28
C ASP A 78 9.35 -16.50 -12.04
N ILE A 79 9.54 -15.41 -11.32
CA ILE A 79 9.77 -14.08 -11.89
C ILE A 79 11.16 -13.60 -11.46
N ASP A 80 12.08 -13.45 -12.41
CA ASP A 80 13.39 -12.86 -12.16
C ASP A 80 13.29 -11.33 -12.16
N LEU A 81 13.63 -10.71 -11.04
CA LEU A 81 13.62 -9.25 -10.90
C LEU A 81 14.64 -8.56 -11.81
N ALA A 82 15.70 -9.26 -12.23
CA ALA A 82 16.70 -8.71 -13.14
C ALA A 82 16.16 -8.44 -14.56
N ASP A 83 15.07 -9.10 -14.94
CA ASP A 83 14.42 -8.91 -16.23
C ASP A 83 13.48 -7.69 -16.25
N ILE A 84 13.05 -7.19 -15.08
CA ILE A 84 12.20 -6.01 -14.97
C ILE A 84 13.06 -4.75 -15.00
N LYS A 85 13.30 -4.24 -16.21
CA LYS A 85 14.18 -3.09 -16.47
C LYS A 85 13.44 -1.78 -16.71
N GLU A 86 12.12 -1.85 -16.87
CA GLU A 86 11.25 -0.71 -17.15
C GLU A 86 10.01 -0.77 -16.26
N PRO A 87 9.37 0.37 -15.97
CA PRO A 87 8.04 0.37 -15.37
C PRO A 87 7.03 -0.36 -16.25
N ILE A 88 6.12 -1.10 -15.62
CA ILE A 88 5.03 -1.83 -16.27
C ILE A 88 3.70 -1.16 -15.89
N LEU A 89 2.84 -0.95 -16.86
CA LEU A 89 1.56 -0.25 -16.73
C LEU A 89 0.44 -1.16 -17.25
N CYS A 90 -0.78 -1.04 -16.70
CA CYS A 90 -1.96 -1.63 -17.32
C CYS A 90 -2.53 -0.63 -18.35
N ALA A 91 -2.80 -1.10 -19.57
CA ALA A 91 -3.35 -0.28 -20.64
C ALA A 91 -4.82 0.12 -20.33
N PRO A 92 -5.37 1.15 -20.99
CA PRO A 92 -6.68 1.66 -20.67
C PRO A 92 -7.79 0.59 -20.71
N ASN A 93 -8.57 0.53 -19.63
CA ASN A 93 -9.81 -0.24 -19.48
C ASN A 93 -9.67 -1.75 -19.29
N ASP A 94 -8.45 -2.27 -19.13
CA ASP A 94 -8.23 -3.69 -18.85
C ASP A 94 -7.05 -3.89 -17.87
N PRO A 95 -7.29 -4.37 -16.63
CA PRO A 95 -6.22 -4.64 -15.66
C PRO A 95 -5.37 -5.87 -16.02
N ASP A 96 -5.72 -6.65 -17.04
CA ASP A 96 -4.92 -7.74 -17.59
C ASP A 96 -3.93 -7.30 -18.67
N ASP A 97 -4.15 -6.14 -19.31
CA ASP A 97 -3.34 -5.67 -20.43
C ASP A 97 -2.07 -4.95 -19.95
N ALA A 98 -1.16 -5.71 -19.32
CA ALA A 98 0.11 -5.23 -18.81
C ALA A 98 1.13 -4.99 -19.94
N ARG A 99 1.67 -3.77 -20.02
CA ARG A 99 2.61 -3.34 -21.05
C ARG A 99 3.81 -2.61 -20.43
N PRO A 100 5.03 -2.78 -20.97
CA PRO A 100 6.16 -1.96 -20.56
C PRO A 100 5.95 -0.51 -20.98
N LEU A 101 6.53 0.43 -20.24
CA LEU A 101 6.46 1.87 -20.53
C LEU A 101 6.85 2.20 -21.98
N SER A 102 7.88 1.53 -22.51
CA SER A 102 8.34 1.70 -23.89
C SER A 102 7.28 1.44 -24.96
N ALA A 103 6.26 0.63 -24.68
CA ALA A 103 5.18 0.33 -25.63
C ALA A 103 4.09 1.40 -25.68
N VAL A 104 4.00 2.28 -24.68
CA VAL A 104 2.91 3.27 -24.51
C VAL A 104 3.40 4.69 -24.24
N GLN A 105 4.72 4.90 -24.25
CA GLN A 105 5.32 6.22 -24.02
C GLN A 105 4.88 7.24 -25.09
N GLY A 106 4.75 8.49 -24.66
CA GLY A 106 4.36 9.61 -25.53
C GLY A 106 2.85 9.89 -25.56
N GLU A 107 2.03 9.04 -24.94
CA GLU A 107 0.61 9.30 -24.77
C GLU A 107 0.37 10.58 -23.95
N LYS A 108 -0.61 11.38 -24.40
CA LYS A 108 -0.99 12.62 -23.71
C LYS A 108 -1.83 12.27 -22.48
N ILE A 109 -1.46 12.84 -21.33
CA ILE A 109 -2.20 12.69 -20.08
C ILE A 109 -2.90 14.00 -19.73
N ASP A 110 -4.20 13.94 -19.45
CA ASP A 110 -4.99 15.10 -19.04
C ASP A 110 -5.13 15.18 -17.51
N GLU A 111 -5.33 14.03 -16.84
CA GLU A 111 -5.53 13.95 -15.39
C GLU A 111 -4.73 12.80 -14.76
N VAL A 112 -4.31 12.97 -13.51
CA VAL A 112 -3.56 11.99 -12.72
C VAL A 112 -4.19 11.84 -11.34
N PHE A 113 -4.32 10.61 -10.86
CA PHE A 113 -4.84 10.29 -9.52
C PHE A 113 -3.82 9.52 -8.69
N ILE A 114 -3.60 9.96 -7.45
CA ILE A 114 -2.75 9.31 -6.44
C ILE A 114 -3.55 9.18 -5.14
N GLY A 115 -4.03 7.98 -4.81
CA GLY A 115 -4.75 7.79 -3.55
C GLY A 115 -5.75 6.65 -3.41
N SER A 116 -5.44 5.45 -3.93
CA SER A 116 -6.25 4.26 -3.63
C SER A 116 -5.73 3.53 -2.37
N CYS A 117 -6.38 2.44 -1.98
CA CYS A 117 -5.91 1.53 -0.92
C CYS A 117 -4.55 0.87 -1.24
N MET A 118 -4.14 0.87 -2.52
CA MET A 118 -2.80 0.46 -2.93
C MET A 118 -1.70 1.41 -2.45
N THR A 119 -2.06 2.60 -1.96
CA THR A 119 -1.09 3.61 -1.53
C THR A 119 -0.87 3.64 -0.02
N ASN A 120 0.32 4.08 0.39
CA ASN A 120 0.72 4.36 1.77
C ASN A 120 1.47 5.71 1.78
N ILE A 121 1.71 6.27 2.97
CA ILE A 121 2.35 7.60 3.14
C ILE A 121 3.67 7.77 2.37
N GLY A 122 4.43 6.70 2.16
CA GLY A 122 5.70 6.72 1.42
C GLY A 122 5.53 7.20 -0.03
N HIS A 123 4.45 6.77 -0.70
CA HIS A 123 4.16 7.17 -2.08
C HIS A 123 3.85 8.66 -2.20
N PHE A 124 3.10 9.21 -1.24
CA PHE A 124 2.81 10.65 -1.20
C PHE A 124 4.07 11.48 -0.97
N ARG A 125 4.95 11.03 -0.08
CA ARG A 125 6.25 11.69 0.13
C ARG A 125 7.12 11.66 -1.13
N ALA A 126 7.13 10.52 -1.85
CA ALA A 126 7.86 10.41 -3.11
C ALA A 126 7.30 11.35 -4.18
N ALA A 127 5.98 11.36 -4.38
CA ALA A 127 5.30 12.28 -5.29
C ALA A 127 5.56 13.75 -4.93
N GLY A 128 5.49 14.09 -3.65
CA GLY A 128 5.80 15.43 -3.15
C GLY A 128 7.22 15.87 -3.47
N LYS A 129 8.23 15.01 -3.25
CA LYS A 129 9.63 15.33 -3.61
C LYS A 129 9.81 15.57 -5.11
N LEU A 130 9.13 14.81 -5.96
CA LEU A 130 9.15 15.02 -7.41
C LEU A 130 8.52 16.35 -7.80
N LEU A 131 7.38 16.70 -7.20
CA LEU A 131 6.69 17.96 -7.46
C LEU A 131 7.49 19.18 -6.98
N ASP A 132 8.08 19.12 -5.79
CA ASP A 132 8.88 20.25 -5.24
C ASP A 132 10.15 20.53 -6.07
N ALA A 133 10.72 19.49 -6.69
CA ALA A 133 11.86 19.62 -7.60
C ALA A 133 11.49 20.35 -8.91
N HIS A 134 10.23 20.29 -9.34
CA HIS A 134 9.73 20.88 -10.58
C HIS A 134 8.68 21.96 -10.29
N LYS A 135 9.17 23.17 -9.95
CA LYS A 135 8.32 24.31 -9.61
C LYS A 135 7.50 24.80 -10.80
N GLY A 136 6.26 25.18 -10.53
CA GLY A 136 5.30 25.70 -11.51
C GLY A 136 4.01 24.90 -11.48
N GLN A 137 2.98 25.40 -12.17
CA GLN A 137 1.73 24.67 -12.27
C GLN A 137 1.89 23.45 -13.17
N LEU A 138 1.23 22.35 -12.78
CA LEU A 138 1.21 21.13 -13.56
C LEU A 138 0.45 21.34 -14.87
N PRO A 139 0.92 20.73 -15.98
CA PRO A 139 0.18 20.73 -17.24
C PRO A 139 -1.07 19.82 -17.20
N THR A 140 -1.22 19.03 -16.13
CA THR A 140 -2.30 18.07 -15.90
C THR A 140 -3.10 18.44 -14.66
N ARG A 141 -4.34 17.97 -14.57
CA ARG A 141 -5.09 18.00 -13.31
C ARG A 141 -4.63 16.87 -12.38
N LEU A 142 -4.11 17.21 -11.21
CA LEU A 142 -3.67 16.23 -10.21
C LEU A 142 -4.70 16.09 -9.09
N TRP A 143 -5.04 14.84 -8.77
CA TRP A 143 -5.89 14.47 -7.64
C TRP A 143 -5.07 13.69 -6.62
N VAL A 144 -4.99 14.21 -5.39
CA VAL A 144 -4.26 13.58 -4.28
C VAL A 144 -5.25 13.24 -3.17
N ALA A 145 -5.34 11.96 -2.80
CA ALA A 145 -6.29 11.45 -1.81
C ALA A 145 -5.61 10.50 -0.82
N PRO A 146 -5.06 10.99 0.32
CA PRO A 146 -4.47 10.12 1.34
C PRO A 146 -5.47 9.07 1.85
N PRO A 147 -5.05 7.81 2.08
CA PRO A 147 -5.95 6.70 2.36
C PRO A 147 -6.56 6.75 3.76
N THR A 148 -5.93 7.44 4.71
CA THR A 148 -6.47 7.66 6.05
C THR A 148 -6.31 9.11 6.50
N ARG A 149 -7.14 9.52 7.47
CA ARG A 149 -6.99 10.82 8.13
C ARG A 149 -5.66 10.97 8.90
N MET A 150 -5.05 9.86 9.31
CA MET A 150 -3.76 9.86 9.97
C MET A 150 -2.64 10.19 8.97
N ASP A 151 -2.69 9.61 7.76
CA ASP A 151 -1.76 9.95 6.68
C ASP A 151 -1.89 11.42 6.27
N ALA A 152 -3.13 11.90 6.10
CA ALA A 152 -3.41 13.29 5.78
C ALA A 152 -2.85 14.26 6.83
N ALA A 153 -3.03 13.96 8.12
CA ALA A 153 -2.50 14.75 9.23
C ALA A 153 -0.96 14.75 9.21
N GLN A 154 -0.33 13.59 9.05
CA GLN A 154 1.12 13.47 9.02
C GLN A 154 1.74 14.19 7.80
N LEU A 155 1.14 14.07 6.61
CA LEU A 155 1.58 14.80 5.42
C LEU A 155 1.40 16.32 5.57
N THR A 156 0.37 16.76 6.30
CA THR A 156 0.16 18.17 6.63
C THR A 156 1.24 18.69 7.56
N GLU A 157 1.53 17.95 8.64
CA GLU A 157 2.58 18.27 9.62
C GLU A 157 3.96 18.38 8.94
N GLU A 158 4.24 17.48 8.00
CA GLU A 158 5.48 17.49 7.21
C GLU A 158 5.52 18.56 6.11
N GLY A 159 4.42 19.30 5.90
CA GLY A 159 4.34 20.38 4.93
C GLY A 159 4.09 19.94 3.47
N TYR A 160 3.84 18.65 3.20
CA TYR A 160 3.60 18.15 1.84
C TYR A 160 2.33 18.73 1.21
N TYR A 161 1.32 19.11 2.00
CA TYR A 161 0.15 19.82 1.48
C TYR A 161 0.51 21.18 0.85
N SER A 162 1.57 21.84 1.33
CA SER A 162 2.07 23.05 0.69
C SER A 162 2.68 22.77 -0.68
N VAL A 163 3.31 21.61 -0.85
CA VAL A 163 3.87 21.18 -2.14
C VAL A 163 2.76 20.83 -3.12
N PHE A 164 1.74 20.08 -2.68
CA PHE A 164 0.63 19.69 -3.55
C PHE A 164 -0.28 20.85 -3.98
N GLY A 165 -0.32 21.95 -3.22
CA GLY A 165 -1.18 23.10 -3.49
C GLY A 165 -0.54 24.23 -4.32
N LYS A 166 0.77 24.18 -4.58
CA LYS A 166 1.50 25.18 -5.38
C LYS A 166 1.43 24.86 -6.87
#